data_AF-A0A520EQQ9-F1
#
_entry.id   AF-A0A520EQQ9-F1
#
_cell.length_a   1.000
_cell.length_b   1.000
_cell.length_c   1.000
_cell.angle_alpha   90.00
_cell.angle_beta   90.00
_cell.angle_gamma   90.00
#
_symmetry.space_group_name_H-M   'P 1'
#
loop_
_entity.id
_entity.type
_entity.pdbx_description
1 polymer ?
#
loop_
_entity_poly.entity_id
_entity_poly.type
_entity_poly.pdbx_seq_one_letter_code
_entity_poly.pdbx_strand_id
1 'polypeptide(L)'
;MTEPVDASETAPVSPWSMPRGLIVLLGITGLVVTVAGIKAGASVVGPIFLALMLTVAVHPLPEWLHRKGVPTWLATIAAIVVVNSILLVLVLSLALSVAQLATLLPQYADDFTALIDHAQNFLNNNGVNSADAQTLLSQVDYSKVFGLVEGILQAMLGIFSDLLFILALLLFMAVDGSSYGSRMRIVTGMRPEIATALTAFSVGTRKYLIVSTVFGLIVAVIDTGALWALGIPLPILWGLLSFITNYIPNVGFVLGLVPP
;
A
#
# COMPACT_ATOMS: atom_id res chain seq x y z
N MET A 1 -27.94 32.69 -70.45
CA MET A 1 -26.80 31.94 -69.90
C MET A 1 -26.24 32.78 -68.77
N THR A 2 -26.69 32.46 -67.57
CA THR A 2 -26.58 33.25 -66.34
C THR A 2 -25.69 32.53 -65.34
N GLU A 3 -24.86 33.35 -64.69
CA GLU A 3 -24.14 33.20 -63.42
C GLU A 3 -22.89 32.31 -63.31
N PRO A 4 -21.75 32.89 -62.85
CA PRO A 4 -20.59 32.15 -62.39
C PRO A 4 -20.75 31.71 -60.93
N VAL A 5 -20.04 30.63 -60.62
CA VAL A 5 -19.97 29.88 -59.37
C VAL A 5 -19.77 30.77 -58.14
N ASP A 6 -20.65 30.60 -57.16
CA ASP A 6 -20.59 31.14 -55.81
C ASP A 6 -19.29 30.70 -55.11
N ALA A 7 -18.39 31.65 -54.91
CA ALA A 7 -17.18 31.44 -54.12
C ALA A 7 -17.58 31.46 -52.64
N SER A 8 -17.92 30.29 -52.10
CA SER A 8 -18.09 30.11 -50.67
C SER A 8 -16.81 30.52 -49.94
N GLU A 9 -16.84 31.73 -49.40
CA GLU A 9 -15.82 32.36 -48.58
C GLU A 9 -15.47 31.43 -47.41
N THR A 10 -14.28 30.83 -47.45
CA THR A 10 -13.77 30.03 -46.34
C THR A 10 -13.48 30.96 -45.18
N ALA A 11 -14.42 31.10 -44.25
CA ALA A 11 -14.25 31.86 -43.03
C ALA A 11 -12.96 31.42 -42.31
N PRO A 12 -12.06 32.35 -41.94
CA PRO A 12 -10.84 32.00 -41.24
C PRO A 12 -11.19 31.40 -39.87
N VAL A 13 -10.73 30.17 -39.62
CA VAL A 13 -10.76 29.57 -38.28
C VAL A 13 -10.01 30.47 -37.32
N SER A 14 -10.74 31.09 -36.38
CA SER A 14 -10.16 31.94 -35.35
C SER A 14 -9.14 31.13 -34.53
N PRO A 15 -7.84 31.49 -34.52
CA PRO A 15 -6.91 30.88 -33.61
C PRO A 15 -7.30 31.37 -32.22
N TRP A 16 -7.68 30.46 -31.33
CA TRP A 16 -7.95 30.77 -29.93
C TRP A 16 -6.73 31.49 -29.34
N SER A 17 -6.77 32.82 -29.29
CA SER A 17 -5.68 33.68 -28.84
C SER A 17 -5.78 33.91 -27.33
N MET A 18 -5.97 32.83 -26.56
CA MET A 18 -5.86 32.94 -25.12
C MET A 18 -4.42 33.34 -24.78
N PRO A 19 -4.21 34.43 -24.01
CA PRO A 19 -2.87 34.84 -23.60
C PRO A 19 -2.19 33.67 -22.90
N ARG A 20 -0.92 33.38 -23.24
CA ARG A 20 -0.17 32.25 -22.67
C ARG A 20 -0.18 32.28 -21.13
N GLY A 21 -0.14 33.48 -20.54
CA GLY A 21 -0.27 33.68 -19.10
C GLY A 21 -1.60 33.21 -18.52
N LEU A 22 -2.71 33.41 -19.24
CA LEU A 22 -4.03 32.92 -18.82
C LEU A 22 -4.10 31.39 -18.90
N ILE A 23 -3.54 30.76 -19.93
CA ILE A 23 -3.47 29.29 -20.05
C ILE A 23 -2.65 28.71 -18.89
N VAL A 24 -1.49 29.30 -18.58
CA VAL A 24 -0.64 28.86 -17.46
C VAL A 24 -1.37 29.06 -16.13
N LEU A 25 -2.02 30.21 -15.91
CA LEU A 25 -2.78 30.49 -14.69
C LEU A 25 -3.94 29.51 -14.51
N LEU A 26 -4.73 29.26 -15.56
CA LEU A 26 -5.83 28.30 -15.53
C LEU A 26 -5.33 26.86 -15.34
N GLY A 27 -4.21 26.50 -15.97
CA GLY A 27 -3.57 25.20 -15.81
C GLY A 27 -3.10 24.96 -14.38
N ILE A 28 -2.40 25.93 -13.77
CA ILE A 28 -1.97 25.85 -12.37
C ILE A 28 -3.17 25.83 -11.44
N THR A 29 -4.17 26.69 -11.67
CA THR A 29 -5.39 26.72 -10.86
C THR A 29 -6.12 25.38 -10.92
N GLY A 30 -6.30 24.82 -12.12
CA GLY A 30 -6.90 23.51 -12.31
C GLY A 30 -6.12 22.40 -11.62
N LEU A 31 -4.79 22.41 -11.70
CA LEU A 31 -3.93 21.46 -11.00
C LEU A 31 -4.10 21.57 -9.48
N VAL A 32 -4.03 22.78 -8.92
CA VAL A 32 -4.17 23.02 -7.47
C VAL A 32 -5.55 22.60 -6.98
N VAL A 33 -6.62 22.96 -7.69
CA VAL A 33 -7.99 22.56 -7.35
C VAL A 33 -8.17 21.05 -7.41
N THR A 34 -7.59 20.39 -8.43
CA THR A 34 -7.66 18.93 -8.54
C THR A 34 -6.93 18.25 -7.39
N VAL A 35 -5.70 18.69 -7.06
CA VAL A 35 -4.93 18.15 -5.95
C VAL A 35 -5.61 18.42 -4.61
N ALA A 36 -6.14 19.62 -4.41
CA ALA A 36 -6.89 19.98 -3.21
C ALA A 36 -8.18 19.15 -3.08
N GLY A 37 -8.90 18.92 -4.18
CA GLY A 37 -10.09 18.07 -4.21
C GLY A 37 -9.77 16.61 -3.87
N ILE A 38 -8.70 16.06 -4.44
CA ILE A 38 -8.22 14.71 -4.10
C ILE A 38 -7.81 14.63 -2.63
N LYS A 39 -7.11 15.64 -2.11
CA LYS A 39 -6.71 15.71 -0.69
C LYS A 39 -7.92 15.78 0.24
N ALA A 40 -8.92 16.59 -0.11
CA ALA A 40 -10.15 16.70 0.66
C ALA A 40 -10.96 15.39 0.65
N GLY A 41 -10.95 14.65 -0.46
CA GLY A 41 -11.57 13.34 -0.60
C GLY A 41 -10.69 12.14 -0.27
N ALA A 42 -9.53 12.34 0.37
CA ALA A 42 -8.51 11.30 0.53
C ALA A 42 -9.03 10.05 1.28
N SER A 43 -9.97 10.23 2.21
CA SER A 43 -10.63 9.13 2.94
C SER A 43 -11.38 8.16 2.03
N VAL A 44 -11.81 8.61 0.86
CA VAL A 44 -12.52 7.79 -0.14
C VAL A 44 -11.57 7.41 -1.29
N VAL A 45 -10.78 8.37 -1.77
CA VAL A 45 -9.86 8.16 -2.90
C VAL A 45 -8.79 7.13 -2.56
N GLY A 46 -8.26 7.13 -1.34
CA GLY A 46 -7.22 6.18 -0.89
C GLY A 46 -7.67 4.73 -0.99
N PRO A 47 -8.77 4.34 -0.31
CA PRO A 47 -9.32 2.98 -0.41
C PRO A 47 -9.72 2.58 -1.84
N ILE A 48 -10.24 3.51 -2.65
CA ILE A 48 -10.56 3.24 -4.06
C ILE A 48 -9.28 2.91 -4.85
N PHE A 49 -8.21 3.67 -4.67
CA PHE A 49 -6.93 3.39 -5.33
C PHE A 49 -6.35 2.05 -4.89
N LEU A 50 -6.45 1.71 -3.60
CA LEU A 50 -6.03 0.41 -3.08
C LEU A 50 -6.86 -0.72 -3.71
N ALA A 51 -8.19 -0.60 -3.74
CA ALA A 51 -9.07 -1.57 -4.38
C ALA A 51 -8.76 -1.72 -5.87
N LEU A 52 -8.43 -0.62 -6.57
CA LEU A 52 -8.03 -0.64 -7.98
C LEU A 52 -6.76 -1.45 -8.17
N MET A 53 -5.72 -1.14 -7.38
CA MET A 53 -4.43 -1.82 -7.41
C MET A 53 -4.58 -3.32 -7.16
N LEU A 54 -5.35 -3.70 -6.13
CA LEU A 54 -5.64 -5.09 -5.80
C LEU A 54 -6.44 -5.79 -6.91
N THR A 55 -7.43 -5.12 -7.50
CA THR A 55 -8.21 -5.66 -8.62
C THR A 55 -7.33 -5.91 -9.84
N VAL A 56 -6.44 -4.97 -10.19
CA VAL A 56 -5.47 -5.12 -11.29
C VAL A 56 -4.47 -6.25 -11.02
N ALA A 57 -4.04 -6.41 -9.75
CA ALA A 57 -3.13 -7.46 -9.33
C ALA A 57 -3.73 -8.85 -9.47
N VAL A 58 -5.01 -9.02 -9.11
CA VAL A 58 -5.68 -10.33 -9.08
C VAL A 58 -6.43 -10.66 -10.38
N HIS A 59 -6.56 -9.72 -11.31
CA HIS A 59 -7.06 -9.98 -12.67
C HIS A 59 -6.53 -11.23 -13.42
N PRO A 60 -5.27 -11.70 -13.29
CA PRO A 60 -4.86 -12.96 -13.95
C PRO A 60 -5.64 -14.18 -13.44
N LEU A 61 -6.19 -14.13 -12.22
CA LEU A 61 -6.94 -15.22 -11.62
C LEU A 61 -8.29 -15.44 -12.32
N PRO A 62 -9.17 -14.43 -12.50
CA PRO A 62 -10.37 -14.57 -13.33
C PRO A 62 -10.07 -15.04 -14.75
N GLU A 63 -9.04 -14.47 -15.41
CA GLU A 63 -8.66 -14.87 -16.77
C GLU A 63 -8.31 -16.36 -16.84
N TRP A 64 -7.56 -16.86 -15.86
CA TRP A 64 -7.21 -18.27 -15.77
C TRP A 64 -8.42 -19.17 -15.50
N LEU A 65 -9.34 -18.74 -14.61
CA LEU A 65 -10.58 -19.47 -14.32
C LEU A 65 -11.50 -19.52 -15.55
N HIS A 66 -11.64 -18.42 -16.28
CA HIS A 66 -12.38 -18.37 -17.55
C HIS A 66 -11.81 -19.33 -18.58
N ARG A 67 -10.48 -19.40 -18.71
CA ARG A 67 -9.82 -20.35 -19.63
C ARG A 67 -10.08 -21.82 -19.24
N LYS A 68 -10.44 -22.08 -17.98
CA LYS A 68 -10.90 -23.39 -17.49
C LYS A 68 -12.41 -23.63 -17.63
N GLY A 69 -13.15 -22.70 -18.24
CA GLY A 69 -14.59 -22.82 -18.46
C GLY A 69 -15.48 -22.33 -17.31
N VAL A 70 -14.90 -21.65 -16.31
CA VAL A 70 -15.66 -21.05 -15.20
C VAL A 70 -16.43 -19.82 -15.72
N PRO A 71 -17.73 -19.66 -15.40
CA PRO A 71 -18.50 -18.50 -15.82
C PRO A 71 -17.99 -17.22 -15.15
N THR A 72 -18.14 -16.08 -15.82
CA THR A 72 -17.61 -14.77 -15.38
C THR A 72 -17.94 -14.39 -13.96
N TRP A 73 -19.19 -14.55 -13.55
CA TRP A 73 -19.61 -14.18 -12.21
C TRP A 73 -18.87 -15.00 -11.13
N LEU A 74 -18.63 -16.29 -11.37
CA LEU A 74 -17.95 -17.16 -10.42
C LEU A 74 -16.45 -16.89 -10.36
N ALA A 75 -15.83 -16.60 -11.52
CA ALA A 75 -14.44 -16.18 -11.61
C ALA A 75 -14.19 -14.85 -10.86
N THR A 76 -15.10 -13.89 -11.00
CA THR A 76 -15.07 -12.60 -10.28
C THR A 76 -15.24 -12.79 -8.77
N ILE A 77 -16.23 -13.58 -8.33
CA ILE A 77 -16.42 -13.87 -6.90
C ILE A 77 -15.19 -14.56 -6.32
N ALA A 78 -14.62 -15.54 -7.01
CA ALA A 78 -13.42 -16.23 -6.56
C ALA A 78 -12.25 -15.25 -6.37
N ALA A 79 -12.07 -14.30 -7.29
CA ALA A 79 -11.04 -13.26 -7.14
C ALA A 79 -11.29 -12.35 -5.93
N ILE A 80 -12.52 -11.87 -5.74
CA ILE A 80 -12.89 -11.05 -4.57
C ILE A 80 -12.60 -11.82 -3.28
N VAL A 81 -13.03 -13.09 -3.20
CA VAL A 81 -12.83 -13.93 -2.02
C VAL A 81 -11.34 -14.16 -1.75
N VAL A 82 -10.54 -14.44 -2.77
CA VAL A 82 -9.09 -14.64 -2.61
C VAL A 82 -8.41 -13.38 -2.09
N VAL A 83 -8.69 -12.21 -2.69
CA VAL A 83 -8.11 -10.92 -2.24
C VAL A 83 -8.47 -10.65 -0.79
N ASN A 84 -9.76 -10.73 -0.45
CA ASN A 84 -10.23 -10.43 0.90
C ASN A 84 -9.72 -11.44 1.92
N SER A 85 -9.57 -12.71 1.54
CA SER A 85 -8.98 -13.73 2.42
C SER A 85 -7.52 -13.41 2.70
N ILE A 86 -6.73 -13.02 1.69
CA ILE A 86 -5.33 -12.63 1.88
C ILE A 86 -5.24 -11.40 2.81
N LEU A 87 -6.05 -10.37 2.56
CA LEU A 87 -6.09 -9.17 3.39
C LEU A 87 -6.49 -9.50 4.83
N LEU A 88 -7.53 -10.32 5.02
CA LEU A 88 -8.00 -10.74 6.33
C LEU A 88 -6.94 -11.53 7.09
N VAL A 89 -6.30 -12.50 6.44
CA VAL A 89 -5.20 -13.28 7.03
C VAL A 89 -4.04 -12.36 7.43
N LEU A 90 -3.67 -11.40 6.58
CA LEU A 90 -2.60 -10.45 6.85
C LEU A 90 -2.93 -9.58 8.07
N VAL A 91 -4.13 -9.00 8.11
CA VAL A 91 -4.58 -8.13 9.22
C VAL A 91 -4.70 -8.91 10.51
N LEU A 92 -5.30 -10.11 10.49
CA LEU A 92 -5.39 -10.97 11.67
C LEU A 92 -4.02 -11.40 12.17
N SER A 93 -3.12 -11.81 11.27
CA SER A 93 -1.75 -12.19 11.65
C SER A 93 -1.00 -11.03 12.28
N LEU A 94 -1.15 -9.81 11.73
CA LEU A 94 -0.57 -8.60 12.30
C LEU A 94 -1.15 -8.29 13.67
N ALA A 95 -2.48 -8.30 13.81
CA ALA A 95 -3.16 -8.02 15.07
C ALA A 95 -2.76 -9.01 16.17
N LEU A 96 -2.69 -10.30 15.85
CA LEU A 96 -2.20 -11.32 16.77
C LEU A 96 -0.73 -11.09 17.15
N SER A 97 0.12 -10.73 16.19
CA SER A 97 1.53 -10.45 16.43
C SER A 97 1.75 -9.23 17.31
N VAL A 98 0.98 -8.16 17.10
CA VAL A 98 1.00 -6.95 17.94
C VAL A 98 0.45 -7.25 19.34
N ALA A 99 -0.61 -8.04 19.46
CA ALA A 99 -1.14 -8.46 20.75
C ALA A 99 -0.12 -9.29 21.54
N GLN A 100 0.60 -10.21 20.87
CA GLN A 100 1.69 -10.96 21.49
C GLN A 100 2.83 -10.02 21.93
N LEU A 101 3.19 -9.03 21.11
CA LEU A 101 4.17 -8.00 21.50
C LEU A 101 3.73 -7.25 22.76
N ALA A 102 2.45 -6.86 22.86
CA ALA A 102 1.92 -6.18 24.04
C ALA A 102 2.06 -7.02 25.32
N THR A 103 1.91 -8.35 25.21
CA THR A 103 2.08 -9.26 26.35
C THR A 103 3.54 -9.51 26.73
N LEU A 104 4.48 -9.39 25.79
CA LEU A 104 5.92 -9.57 26.02
C LEU A 104 6.63 -8.26 26.39
N LEU A 105 6.01 -7.12 26.12
CA LEU A 105 6.56 -5.79 26.40
C LEU A 105 7.02 -5.61 27.86
N PRO A 106 6.25 -6.03 28.90
CA PRO A 106 6.71 -5.94 30.28
C PRO A 106 8.00 -6.72 30.52
N GLN A 107 8.07 -7.95 29.98
CA GLN A 107 9.26 -8.79 30.11
C GLN A 107 10.48 -8.16 29.43
N TYR A 108 10.31 -7.60 28.23
CA TYR A 108 11.40 -6.89 27.56
C TYR A 108 11.87 -5.64 28.32
N ALA A 109 10.96 -4.94 29.01
CA ALA A 109 11.34 -3.80 29.84
C ALA A 109 12.21 -4.24 31.03
N ASP A 110 11.88 -5.36 31.66
CA ASP A 110 12.68 -5.95 32.74
C ASP A 110 14.06 -6.41 32.23
N ASP A 111 14.11 -7.11 31.09
CA ASP A 111 15.37 -7.56 30.47
C ASP A 111 16.27 -6.40 30.05
N PHE A 112 15.69 -5.33 29.48
CA PHE A 112 16.43 -4.11 29.15
C PHE A 112 17.02 -3.45 30.40
N THR A 113 16.23 -3.39 31.49
CA THR A 113 16.66 -2.81 32.75
C THR A 113 17.81 -3.63 33.35
N ALA A 114 17.72 -4.97 33.32
CA ALA A 114 18.80 -5.85 33.75
C ALA A 114 20.08 -5.71 32.90
N LEU A 115 19.95 -5.56 31.57
CA LEU A 115 21.08 -5.35 30.67
C LEU A 115 21.77 -4.00 30.95
N ILE A 116 20.98 -2.96 31.21
CA ILE A 116 21.45 -1.65 31.63
C ILE A 116 22.20 -1.76 32.97
N ASP A 117 21.63 -2.44 33.96
CA ASP A 117 22.25 -2.63 35.27
C ASP A 117 23.58 -3.39 35.15
N HIS A 118 23.64 -4.42 34.31
CA HIS A 118 24.87 -5.15 34.01
C HIS A 118 25.93 -4.27 33.33
N ALA A 119 25.53 -3.44 32.36
CA ALA A 119 26.43 -2.50 31.70
C ALA A 119 26.96 -1.44 32.68
N GLN A 120 26.13 -0.92 33.57
CA GLN A 120 26.53 0.01 34.62
C GLN A 120 27.51 -0.64 35.60
N ASN A 121 27.23 -1.87 36.05
CA ASN A 121 28.12 -2.61 36.93
C ASN A 121 29.48 -2.90 36.28
N PHE A 122 29.49 -3.21 34.98
CA PHE A 122 30.74 -3.37 34.23
C PHE A 122 31.54 -2.05 34.16
N LEU A 123 30.87 -0.92 33.89
CA LEU A 123 31.51 0.40 33.82
C LEU A 123 32.08 0.84 35.19
N ASN A 124 31.32 0.61 36.27
CA ASN A 124 31.75 0.89 37.63
C ASN A 124 32.96 0.07 38.03
N ASN A 125 32.98 -1.22 37.70
CA ASN A 125 34.11 -2.11 37.96
C ASN A 125 35.36 -1.73 37.16
N ASN A 126 35.23 -0.98 36.06
CA ASN A 126 36.33 -0.44 35.26
C ASN A 126 36.67 1.03 35.59
N GLY A 127 36.15 1.56 36.70
CA GLY A 127 36.52 2.90 37.23
C GLY A 127 35.80 4.08 36.58
N VAL A 128 34.75 3.83 35.79
CA VAL A 128 33.91 4.89 35.19
C VAL A 128 32.73 5.16 36.12
N ASN A 129 32.66 6.36 36.70
CA ASN A 129 31.62 6.73 37.67
C ASN A 129 30.23 6.81 37.01
N SER A 130 29.31 5.94 37.40
CA SER A 130 28.00 5.73 36.77
C SER A 130 26.89 6.71 37.16
N ALA A 131 27.17 7.72 37.98
CA ALA A 131 26.15 8.64 38.51
C ALA A 131 25.37 9.41 37.42
N ASP A 132 26.04 9.75 36.31
CA ASP A 132 25.40 10.43 35.17
C ASP A 132 24.58 9.47 34.29
N ALA A 133 24.98 8.20 34.20
CA ALA A 133 24.27 7.17 33.44
C ALA A 133 22.92 6.81 34.09
N GLN A 134 22.87 6.75 35.42
CA GLN A 134 21.68 6.40 36.19
C GLN A 134 20.56 7.44 36.07
N THR A 135 20.94 8.72 35.89
CA THR A 135 20.01 9.84 35.71
C THR A 135 19.42 9.92 34.30
N LEU A 136 20.14 9.43 33.29
CA LEU A 136 19.66 9.35 31.89
C LEU A 136 18.78 8.11 31.64
N LEU A 137 19.08 7.00 32.31
CA LEU A 137 18.37 5.73 32.10
C LEU A 137 17.07 5.61 32.91
N SER A 138 16.96 6.29 34.06
CA SER A 138 15.71 6.43 34.81
C SER A 138 14.64 7.29 34.11
N GLN A 139 14.99 7.95 32.99
CA GLN A 139 14.07 8.73 32.16
C GLN A 139 13.48 7.94 30.98
N VAL A 140 13.81 6.65 30.84
CA VAL A 140 13.19 5.79 29.83
C VAL A 140 11.73 5.54 30.23
N ASP A 141 10.85 6.36 29.66
CA ASP A 141 9.42 6.31 29.90
C ASP A 141 8.79 5.17 29.09
N TYR A 142 8.74 3.98 29.71
CA TYR A 142 8.12 2.80 29.11
C TYR A 142 6.65 3.03 28.74
N SER A 143 5.96 3.97 29.38
CA SER A 143 4.57 4.29 29.08
C SER A 143 4.36 4.78 27.64
N LYS A 144 5.39 5.38 27.02
CA LYS A 144 5.35 5.80 25.61
C LYS A 144 5.37 4.61 24.65
N VAL A 145 6.16 3.58 24.97
CA VAL A 145 6.24 2.35 24.16
C VAL A 145 4.95 1.55 24.31
N PHE A 146 4.43 1.41 25.53
CA PHE A 146 3.11 0.80 25.78
C PHE A 146 2.00 1.56 25.04
N GLY A 147 1.98 2.89 25.12
CA GLY A 147 1.00 3.73 24.43
C GLY A 147 1.08 3.62 22.91
N LEU A 148 2.28 3.44 22.34
CA LEU A 148 2.45 3.18 20.90
C LEU A 148 1.85 1.83 20.51
N VAL A 149 2.13 0.76 21.27
CA VAL A 149 1.60 -0.58 21.01
C VAL A 149 0.07 -0.59 21.15
N GLU A 150 -0.47 0.07 22.17
CA GLU A 150 -1.91 0.23 22.36
C GLU A 150 -2.54 1.02 21.21
N GLY A 151 -1.91 2.11 20.79
CA GLY A 151 -2.35 2.91 19.64
C GLY A 151 -2.38 2.10 18.34
N ILE A 152 -1.38 1.25 18.10
CA ILE A 152 -1.37 0.33 16.95
C ILE A 152 -2.51 -0.68 17.07
N LEU A 153 -2.74 -1.26 18.25
CA LEU A 153 -3.85 -2.20 18.47
C LEU A 153 -5.22 -1.54 18.23
N GLN A 154 -5.41 -0.30 18.69
CA GLN A 154 -6.61 0.48 18.42
C GLN A 154 -6.77 0.78 16.91
N ALA A 155 -5.68 1.11 16.22
CA ALA A 155 -5.69 1.29 14.77
C ALA A 155 -6.08 -0.01 14.04
N MET A 156 -5.64 -1.18 14.53
CA MET A 156 -6.05 -2.49 13.97
C MET A 156 -7.58 -2.70 14.08
N LEU A 157 -8.24 -2.21 15.13
CA LEU A 157 -9.71 -2.27 15.24
C LEU A 157 -10.40 -1.46 14.14
N GLY A 158 -9.84 -0.30 13.79
CA GLY A 158 -10.31 0.53 12.67
C GLY A 158 -10.19 -0.19 11.31
N ILE A 159 -9.11 -0.93 11.10
CA ILE A 159 -8.85 -1.65 9.85
C ILE A 159 -9.94 -2.69 9.55
N PHE A 160 -10.58 -3.31 10.54
CA PHE A 160 -11.69 -4.23 10.27
C PHE A 160 -12.89 -3.53 9.62
N SER A 161 -13.17 -2.28 10.02
CA SER A 161 -14.20 -1.46 9.36
C SER A 161 -13.79 -1.10 7.94
N ASP A 162 -12.52 -0.75 7.74
CA ASP A 162 -11.97 -0.44 6.42
C ASP A 162 -11.94 -1.67 5.51
N LEU A 163 -11.73 -2.87 6.03
CA LEU A 163 -11.79 -4.12 5.26
C LEU A 163 -13.18 -4.35 4.68
N LEU A 164 -14.25 -4.06 5.42
CA LEU A 164 -15.62 -4.16 4.91
C LEU A 164 -15.84 -3.14 3.78
N PHE A 165 -15.31 -1.94 3.92
CA PHE A 165 -15.38 -0.92 2.88
C PHE A 165 -14.58 -1.32 1.63
N ILE A 166 -13.34 -1.82 1.81
CA ILE A 166 -12.50 -2.35 0.74
C ILE A 166 -13.18 -3.54 0.05
N LEU A 167 -13.85 -4.43 0.79
CA LEU A 167 -14.63 -5.53 0.23
C LEU A 167 -15.72 -5.01 -0.72
N ALA A 168 -16.48 -3.99 -0.29
CA ALA A 168 -17.51 -3.37 -1.12
C ALA A 168 -16.91 -2.72 -2.39
N LEU A 169 -15.79 -2.00 -2.25
CA LEU A 169 -15.08 -1.40 -3.37
C LEU A 169 -14.54 -2.43 -4.35
N LEU A 170 -13.93 -3.51 -3.83
CA LEU A 170 -13.43 -4.62 -4.64
C LEU A 170 -14.57 -5.32 -5.39
N LEU A 171 -15.73 -5.49 -4.76
CA LEU A 171 -16.91 -6.03 -5.44
C LEU A 171 -17.31 -5.13 -6.60
N PHE A 172 -17.45 -3.83 -6.36
CA PHE A 172 -17.81 -2.87 -7.41
C PHE A 172 -16.78 -2.86 -8.55
N MET A 173 -15.49 -2.81 -8.22
CA MET A 173 -14.40 -2.80 -9.20
C MET A 173 -14.26 -4.10 -9.98
N ALA A 174 -14.48 -5.25 -9.34
CA ALA A 174 -14.39 -6.54 -10.02
C ALA A 174 -15.59 -6.78 -10.94
N VAL A 175 -16.78 -6.27 -10.58
CA VAL A 175 -17.95 -6.24 -11.46
C VAL A 175 -17.69 -5.32 -12.66
N ASP A 176 -17.24 -4.09 -12.44
CA ASP A 176 -16.91 -3.16 -13.53
C ASP A 176 -15.79 -3.69 -14.43
N GLY A 177 -14.78 -4.32 -13.84
CA GLY A 177 -13.66 -4.95 -14.53
C GLY A 177 -14.07 -6.07 -15.48
N SER A 178 -15.17 -6.78 -15.21
CA SER A 178 -15.69 -7.81 -16.13
C SER A 178 -16.10 -7.24 -17.50
N SER A 179 -16.45 -5.95 -17.55
CA SER A 179 -16.79 -5.23 -18.78
C SER A 179 -15.57 -4.55 -19.45
N TYR A 180 -14.37 -4.66 -18.87
CA TYR A 180 -13.17 -3.99 -19.36
C TYR A 180 -12.82 -4.41 -20.79
N GLY A 181 -12.87 -5.70 -21.12
CA GLY A 181 -12.49 -6.19 -22.45
C GLY A 181 -13.40 -5.70 -23.58
N SER A 182 -14.71 -5.58 -23.34
CA SER A 182 -15.65 -5.05 -24.33
C SER A 182 -15.45 -3.55 -24.54
N ARG A 183 -15.29 -2.79 -23.46
CA ARG A 183 -15.02 -1.33 -23.50
C ARG A 183 -13.66 -1.03 -24.15
N MET A 184 -12.63 -1.79 -23.82
CA MET A 184 -11.28 -1.59 -24.35
C MET A 184 -11.22 -1.83 -25.87
N ARG A 185 -11.98 -2.80 -26.39
CA ARG A 185 -12.08 -3.03 -27.84
C ARG A 185 -12.70 -1.86 -28.59
N ILE A 186 -13.67 -1.17 -27.99
CA ILE A 186 -14.25 0.07 -28.55
C ILE A 186 -13.22 1.20 -28.57
N VAL A 187 -12.50 1.40 -27.45
CA VAL A 187 -11.45 2.44 -27.35
C VAL A 187 -10.30 2.17 -28.31
N THR A 188 -9.91 0.90 -28.49
CA THR A 188 -8.87 0.51 -29.44
C THR A 188 -9.21 0.91 -30.88
N GLY A 189 -10.50 0.85 -31.26
CA GLY A 189 -10.96 1.28 -32.58
C GLY A 189 -10.99 2.80 -32.78
N MET A 190 -11.18 3.59 -31.72
CA MET A 190 -11.29 5.06 -31.82
C MET A 190 -9.99 5.80 -31.48
N ARG A 191 -9.23 5.31 -30.49
CA ARG A 191 -8.03 5.93 -29.92
C ARG A 191 -7.00 4.87 -29.51
N PRO A 192 -6.28 4.27 -30.47
CA PRO A 192 -5.36 3.15 -30.22
C PRO A 192 -4.21 3.50 -29.27
N GLU A 193 -3.74 4.75 -29.28
CA GLU A 193 -2.69 5.22 -28.38
C GLU A 193 -3.10 5.14 -26.90
N ILE A 194 -4.33 5.55 -26.58
CA ILE A 194 -4.87 5.50 -25.21
C ILE A 194 -5.07 4.06 -24.75
N ALA A 195 -5.60 3.20 -25.63
CA ALA A 195 -5.76 1.78 -25.33
C ALA A 195 -4.43 1.09 -25.01
N THR A 196 -3.39 1.41 -25.78
CA THR A 196 -2.04 0.90 -25.58
C THR A 196 -1.45 1.40 -24.26
N ALA A 197 -1.59 2.69 -23.95
CA ALA A 197 -1.11 3.27 -22.70
C ALA A 197 -1.78 2.65 -21.46
N LEU A 198 -3.10 2.49 -21.47
CA LEU A 198 -3.85 1.87 -20.36
C LEU A 198 -3.49 0.39 -20.16
N THR A 199 -3.28 -0.33 -21.26
CA THR A 199 -2.86 -1.74 -21.21
C THR A 199 -1.44 -1.86 -20.68
N ALA A 200 -0.51 -1.04 -21.18
CA ALA A 200 0.87 -1.00 -20.71
C ALA A 200 0.96 -0.64 -19.22
N PHE A 201 0.16 0.34 -18.77
CA PHE A 201 0.03 0.68 -17.35
C PHE A 201 -0.46 -0.51 -16.53
N SER A 202 -1.57 -1.13 -16.92
CA SER A 202 -2.17 -2.26 -16.19
C SER A 202 -1.20 -3.45 -16.07
N VAL A 203 -0.50 -3.78 -17.16
CA VAL A 203 0.52 -4.84 -17.19
C VAL A 203 1.74 -4.46 -16.35
N GLY A 204 2.21 -3.22 -16.44
CA GLY A 204 3.33 -2.70 -15.66
C GLY A 204 3.05 -2.75 -14.16
N THR A 205 1.89 -2.24 -13.74
CA THR A 205 1.41 -2.29 -12.35
C THR A 205 1.30 -3.73 -11.86
N ARG A 206 0.70 -4.63 -12.63
CA ARG A 206 0.60 -6.05 -12.25
C ARG A 206 1.97 -6.69 -12.10
N LYS A 207 2.88 -6.47 -13.05
CA LYS A 207 4.23 -7.03 -13.00
C LYS A 207 4.99 -6.53 -11.78
N TYR A 208 4.92 -5.23 -11.48
CA TYR A 208 5.51 -4.66 -10.28
C TYR A 208 4.96 -5.30 -9.01
N LEU A 209 3.63 -5.38 -8.87
CA LEU A 209 3.00 -5.96 -7.69
C LEU A 209 3.37 -7.42 -7.51
N ILE A 210 3.38 -8.23 -8.58
CA ILE A 210 3.80 -9.65 -8.50
C ILE A 210 5.26 -9.77 -8.07
N VAL A 211 6.16 -9.01 -8.70
CA VAL A 211 7.60 -9.05 -8.37
C VAL A 211 7.82 -8.64 -6.90
N SER A 212 7.17 -7.57 -6.45
CA SER A 212 7.26 -7.10 -5.07
C SER A 212 6.66 -8.10 -4.08
N THR A 213 5.52 -8.73 -4.40
CA THR A 213 4.91 -9.78 -3.57
C THR A 213 5.84 -10.98 -3.41
N VAL A 214 6.40 -11.49 -4.51
CA VAL A 214 7.27 -12.67 -4.50
C VAL A 214 8.56 -12.38 -3.75
N PHE A 215 9.19 -11.25 -4.05
CA PHE A 215 10.41 -10.83 -3.38
C PHE A 215 10.16 -10.59 -1.88
N GLY A 216 9.07 -9.88 -1.54
CA GLY A 216 8.60 -9.70 -0.17
C GLY A 216 8.41 -11.01 0.58
N LEU A 217 7.76 -11.98 -0.05
CA LEU A 217 7.50 -13.28 0.56
C LEU A 217 8.79 -14.06 0.83
N ILE A 218 9.74 -14.02 -0.10
CA ILE A 218 11.04 -14.66 0.07
C ILE A 218 11.77 -14.06 1.28
N VAL A 219 11.84 -12.73 1.35
CA VAL A 219 12.51 -12.04 2.47
C VAL A 219 11.81 -12.36 3.79
N ALA A 220 10.48 -12.28 3.83
CA ALA A 220 9.70 -12.59 5.03
C ALA A 220 9.92 -14.02 5.55
N VAL A 221 9.93 -15.02 4.66
CA VAL A 221 10.17 -16.42 5.03
C VAL A 221 11.59 -16.61 5.56
N ILE A 222 12.59 -15.98 4.93
CA ILE A 222 13.98 -16.04 5.38
C ILE A 222 14.13 -15.38 6.75
N ASP A 223 13.56 -14.19 6.95
CA ASP A 223 13.63 -13.44 8.21
C ASP A 223 12.94 -14.20 9.34
N THR A 224 11.71 -14.69 9.12
CA THR A 224 11.00 -15.52 10.11
C THR A 224 11.79 -16.79 10.45
N GLY A 225 12.35 -17.48 9.44
CA GLY A 225 13.14 -18.69 9.66
C GLY A 225 14.42 -18.42 10.43
N ALA A 226 15.13 -17.33 10.11
CA ALA A 226 16.35 -16.91 10.80
C ALA A 226 16.07 -16.54 12.26
N LEU A 227 15.06 -15.71 12.52
CA LEU A 227 14.69 -15.31 13.89
C LEU A 227 14.22 -16.51 14.72
N TRP A 228 13.47 -17.43 14.11
CA TRP A 228 13.06 -18.66 14.78
C TRP A 228 14.25 -19.55 15.14
N ALA A 229 15.23 -19.69 14.25
CA ALA A 229 16.46 -20.44 14.53
C ALA A 229 17.34 -19.78 15.60
N LEU A 230 17.31 -18.45 15.71
CA LEU A 230 18.00 -17.68 16.74
C LEU A 230 17.26 -17.64 18.09
N GLY A 231 16.04 -18.20 18.17
CA GLY A 231 15.21 -18.16 19.37
C GLY A 231 14.69 -16.75 19.71
N ILE A 232 14.69 -15.83 18.74
CA ILE A 232 14.19 -14.47 18.93
C ILE A 232 12.65 -14.51 18.96
N PRO A 233 11.98 -13.89 19.94
CA PRO A 233 10.53 -13.93 20.03
C PRO A 233 9.87 -13.20 18.84
N LEU A 234 8.59 -13.51 18.60
CA LEU A 234 7.79 -12.86 17.56
C LEU A 234 8.37 -12.96 16.13
N PRO A 235 8.88 -14.12 15.66
CA PRO A 235 9.48 -14.23 14.32
C PRO A 235 8.44 -13.97 13.20
N ILE A 236 7.15 -14.19 13.50
CA ILE A 236 6.04 -13.89 12.59
C ILE A 236 5.82 -12.37 12.46
N LEU A 237 5.92 -11.61 13.55
CA LEU A 237 5.76 -10.15 13.53
C LEU A 237 6.79 -9.53 12.58
N TRP A 238 8.05 -9.90 12.77
CA TRP A 238 9.18 -9.37 12.00
C TRP A 238 9.13 -9.81 10.54
N GLY A 239 8.79 -11.07 10.26
CA GLY A 239 8.57 -11.51 8.88
C GLY A 239 7.43 -10.77 8.20
N LEU A 240 6.34 -10.48 8.92
CA LEU A 240 5.21 -9.72 8.37
C LEU A 240 5.56 -8.26 8.12
N LEU A 241 6.30 -7.62 9.03
CA LEU A 241 6.84 -6.28 8.83
C LEU A 241 7.77 -6.24 7.62
N SER A 242 8.68 -7.22 7.49
CA SER A 242 9.55 -7.38 6.33
C SER A 242 8.76 -7.53 5.03
N PHE A 243 7.72 -8.38 5.03
CA PHE A 243 6.81 -8.54 3.88
C PHE A 243 6.15 -7.22 3.46
N ILE A 244 5.53 -6.52 4.41
CA ILE A 244 4.77 -5.28 4.15
C ILE A 244 5.70 -4.17 3.67
N THR A 245 6.85 -4.01 4.33
CA THR A 245 7.79 -2.91 4.04
C THR A 245 8.50 -3.08 2.71
N ASN A 246 8.59 -4.31 2.18
CA ASN A 246 9.13 -4.59 0.86
C ASN A 246 8.22 -4.11 -0.30
N TYR A 247 6.94 -3.81 -0.04
CA TYR A 247 6.09 -3.17 -1.05
C TYR A 247 6.43 -1.70 -1.31
N ILE A 248 7.14 -1.05 -0.38
CA ILE A 248 7.56 0.34 -0.50
C ILE A 248 9.08 0.36 -0.75
N PRO A 249 9.52 0.59 -2.01
CA PRO A 249 10.94 0.66 -2.33
C PRO A 249 11.66 1.65 -1.40
N ASN A 250 12.82 1.25 -0.88
CA ASN A 250 13.66 1.97 0.09
C ASN A 250 13.24 1.91 1.57
N VAL A 251 11.96 1.69 1.93
CA VAL A 251 11.55 1.62 3.36
C VAL A 251 12.04 0.34 4.02
N GLY A 252 12.00 -0.80 3.31
CA GLY A 252 12.48 -2.08 3.83
C GLY A 252 13.98 -2.08 4.23
N PHE A 253 14.84 -1.36 3.51
CA PHE A 253 16.26 -1.22 3.89
C PHE A 253 16.43 -0.43 5.20
N VAL A 254 15.64 0.62 5.39
CA VAL A 254 15.73 1.47 6.60
C VAL A 254 15.22 0.73 7.82
N LEU A 255 14.11 -0.01 7.72
CA LEU A 255 13.59 -0.80 8.84
C LEU A 255 14.42 -2.05 9.13
N GLY A 256 15.04 -2.67 8.12
CA GLY A 256 15.98 -3.78 8.30
C GLY A 256 17.30 -3.39 8.98
N LEU A 257 17.61 -2.08 9.08
CA LEU A 257 18.75 -1.56 9.86
C LEU A 257 18.41 -1.32 11.33
N VAL A 258 17.13 -1.32 11.71
CA VAL A 258 16.72 -1.29 13.11
C VAL A 258 16.86 -2.72 13.64
N PRO A 259 17.79 -3.00 14.57
CA PRO A 259 17.96 -4.35 15.10
C PRO A 259 16.63 -4.87 15.69
N PRO A 260 16.23 -6.12 15.42
CA PRO A 260 15.15 -6.79 16.14
C PRO A 260 15.52 -7.09 17.60
#